data_AF-M0K2W4-F1
#
_entry.id   AF-M0K2W4-F1
#
_cell.length_a   1.000
_cell.length_b   1.000
_cell.length_c   1.000
_cell.angle_alpha   90.00
_cell.angle_beta   90.00
_cell.angle_gamma   90.00
#
_symmetry.space_group_name_H-M   'P 1'
#
loop_
_entity.id
_entity.type
_entity.pdbx_description
1 polymer ?
#
loop_
_entity_poly.entity_id
_entity_poly.type
_entity_poly.pdbx_seq_one_letter_code
_entity_poly.pdbx_strand_id
1 'polypeptide(L)'
;MQRLLTINSFRLLMEPAEMPYEPGELVHVRHDEDSEGRTHRFGCEVLSVSEADEVDDYTYTLFSLGWERVLATDYRHTQLYPSPRGYSNIDEFLGDRHVQGERLLGKFKRRDLEVIDECLTVVDKKEDATKDWFNELQKRNIDRINSVFAELVLLYHLRTVYGRERVSLNARVGEKDFDLRLKTDEEDVWIEVTKPDFADALSDGFGWGLPKTTQNSIDRKLKSKFEEARDRAPVDAVLVLGIYCEEQINQGFAMGQWLNEEYYDVGEICDGWLSYTHLTDTQIGYQSFTHTGERCRALFDRMVEE
;
A
#
# COMPACT_ATOMS: atom_id res chain seq x y z
N MET A 1 -16.54 -9.36 -18.07
CA MET A 1 -16.76 -7.92 -18.32
C MET A 1 -16.37 -7.21 -17.03
N GLN A 2 -15.06 -6.91 -16.88
CA GLN A 2 -14.49 -6.28 -15.69
C GLN A 2 -15.04 -4.86 -15.55
N ARG A 3 -15.71 -4.55 -14.44
CA ARG A 3 -15.99 -3.17 -14.06
C ARG A 3 -14.76 -2.67 -13.29
N LEU A 4 -14.23 -1.54 -13.73
CA LEU A 4 -13.16 -0.81 -13.07
C LEU A 4 -13.78 -0.09 -11.86
N LEU A 5 -13.33 -0.40 -10.65
CA LEU A 5 -13.63 0.38 -9.47
C LEU A 5 -12.68 1.58 -9.46
N THR A 6 -13.24 2.76 -9.72
CA THR A 6 -12.55 4.01 -9.44
C THR A 6 -12.57 4.17 -7.92
N ILE A 7 -11.40 4.07 -7.28
CA ILE A 7 -11.22 4.66 -5.94
C ILE A 7 -11.76 6.08 -6.05
N ASN A 8 -12.87 6.37 -5.38
CA ASN A 8 -13.55 7.66 -5.45
C ASN A 8 -12.56 8.68 -4.94
N SER A 9 -11.85 9.31 -5.87
CA SER A 9 -10.85 10.33 -5.58
C SER A 9 -11.61 11.53 -5.08
N PHE A 10 -11.91 11.55 -3.79
CA PHE A 10 -12.18 12.77 -3.07
C PHE A 10 -10.96 13.64 -3.34
N ARG A 11 -11.11 14.63 -4.22
CA ARG A 11 -10.16 15.73 -4.30
C ARG A 11 -10.22 16.41 -2.93
N LEU A 12 -9.33 15.98 -2.02
CA LEU A 12 -9.07 16.71 -0.79
C LEU A 12 -8.71 18.13 -1.21
N LEU A 13 -9.58 19.09 -0.86
CA LEU A 13 -9.27 20.50 -0.98
C LEU A 13 -8.24 20.81 0.12
N MET A 14 -6.98 20.56 -0.20
CA MET A 14 -5.86 20.98 0.63
C MET A 14 -5.68 22.48 0.45
N GLU A 15 -5.50 23.18 1.57
CA GLU A 15 -5.23 24.62 1.60
C GLU A 15 -3.77 24.86 2.00
N PRO A 16 -3.15 25.96 1.55
CA PRO A 16 -1.80 26.33 2.01
C PRO A 16 -1.81 26.58 3.53
N ALA A 17 -0.64 26.47 4.16
CA ALA A 17 -0.52 26.82 5.57
C ALA A 17 -0.84 28.31 5.80
N GLU A 18 -1.38 28.66 6.97
CA GLU A 18 -1.64 30.08 7.31
C GLU A 18 -0.36 30.89 7.44
N MET A 19 0.71 30.24 7.92
CA MET A 19 2.03 30.84 8.10
C MET A 19 3.00 30.37 7.01
N PRO A 20 4.05 31.15 6.70
CA PRO A 20 5.09 30.75 5.77
C PRO A 20 5.77 29.46 6.24
N TYR A 21 6.07 28.57 5.28
CA TYR A 21 6.83 27.36 5.60
C TYR A 21 8.26 27.66 6.05
N GLU A 22 8.81 26.84 6.93
CA GLU A 22 10.19 26.92 7.40
C GLU A 22 11.12 25.95 6.65
N PRO A 23 12.44 26.23 6.54
CA PRO A 23 13.40 25.27 6.02
C PRO A 23 13.35 23.93 6.77
N GLY A 24 13.30 22.84 6.01
CA GLY A 24 13.14 21.47 6.51
C GLY A 24 11.69 20.98 6.57
N GLU A 25 10.69 21.87 6.46
CA GLU A 25 9.30 21.46 6.33
C GLU A 25 9.03 20.81 4.97
N LEU A 26 8.03 19.93 4.94
CA LEU A 26 7.66 19.17 3.77
C LEU A 26 6.35 19.65 3.16
N VAL A 27 6.35 19.86 1.85
CA VAL A 27 5.25 20.42 1.07
C VAL A 27 5.01 19.64 -0.21
N HIS A 28 3.82 19.78 -0.78
CA HIS A 28 3.50 19.36 -2.14
C HIS A 28 3.22 20.58 -3.01
N VAL A 29 3.69 20.55 -4.25
CA VAL A 29 3.36 21.60 -5.24
C VAL A 29 1.98 21.37 -5.81
N ARG A 30 1.06 22.30 -5.57
CA ARG A 30 -0.31 22.32 -6.12
C ARG A 30 -0.34 21.97 -7.60
N HIS A 31 -1.33 21.18 -7.99
CA HIS A 31 -1.60 20.91 -9.40
C HIS A 31 -2.43 22.05 -9.98
N ASP A 32 -1.80 23.01 -10.67
CA ASP A 32 -2.52 23.98 -11.49
C ASP A 32 -2.53 23.51 -12.95
N GLU A 33 -3.73 23.21 -13.45
CA GLU A 33 -4.01 22.72 -14.81
C GLU A 33 -3.45 23.67 -15.91
N ASP A 34 -3.28 24.96 -15.59
CA ASP A 34 -2.77 26.00 -16.50
C ASP A 34 -1.23 26.15 -16.49
N SER A 35 -0.50 25.35 -15.73
CA SER A 35 0.95 25.51 -15.53
C SER A 35 1.76 24.30 -15.98
N GLU A 36 1.71 24.03 -17.30
CA GLU A 36 2.60 23.08 -17.95
C GLU A 36 4.07 23.40 -17.61
N GLY A 37 4.69 22.58 -16.76
CA GLY A 37 6.09 22.71 -16.33
C GLY A 37 6.32 22.98 -14.84
N ARG A 38 5.29 23.32 -14.06
CA ARG A 38 5.41 23.58 -12.61
C ARG A 38 4.79 22.49 -11.73
N THR A 39 4.01 21.58 -12.30
CA THR A 39 3.40 20.48 -11.55
C THR A 39 4.47 19.49 -11.06
N HIS A 40 4.60 19.33 -9.75
CA HIS A 40 5.45 18.31 -9.14
C HIS A 40 4.62 17.33 -8.32
N ARG A 41 4.90 16.03 -8.48
CA ARG A 41 4.04 14.94 -7.96
C ARG A 41 4.52 14.34 -6.66
N PHE A 42 5.75 14.61 -6.23
CA PHE A 42 6.32 14.07 -4.99
C PHE A 42 6.38 15.15 -3.91
N GLY A 43 6.53 14.73 -2.66
CA GLY A 43 6.82 15.62 -1.55
C GLY A 43 8.14 16.35 -1.77
N CYS A 44 8.19 17.59 -1.32
CA CYS A 44 9.34 18.47 -1.42
C CYS A 44 9.73 18.99 -0.05
N GLU A 45 11.03 19.01 0.23
CA GLU A 45 11.58 19.70 1.40
C GLU A 45 11.87 21.16 1.05
N VAL A 46 11.45 22.07 1.93
CA VAL A 46 11.79 23.50 1.82
C VAL A 46 13.27 23.67 2.17
N LEU A 47 14.07 24.17 1.22
CA LEU A 47 15.49 24.45 1.45
C LEU A 47 15.73 25.89 1.91
N SER A 48 15.00 26.84 1.33
CA SER A 48 15.12 28.26 1.66
C SER A 48 13.83 28.99 1.37
N VAL A 49 13.62 30.08 2.10
CA VAL A 49 12.47 30.98 1.98
C VAL A 49 12.98 32.38 1.69
N SER A 50 12.42 33.04 0.70
CA SER A 50 12.72 34.43 0.36
C SER A 50 11.44 35.25 0.37
N GLU A 51 11.44 36.37 1.08
CA GLU A 51 10.37 37.37 1.00
C GLU A 51 10.38 37.99 -0.40
N ALA A 52 9.24 38.01 -1.08
CA ALA A 52 9.06 38.72 -2.32
C ALA A 52 8.75 40.21 -2.07
N ASP A 53 8.81 41.03 -3.12
CA ASP A 53 8.72 42.50 -3.04
C ASP A 53 7.34 43.02 -2.54
N GLU A 54 6.33 42.16 -2.41
CA GLU A 54 5.00 42.48 -1.87
C GLU A 54 4.83 41.91 -0.45
N VAL A 55 4.11 42.64 0.41
CA VAL A 55 3.84 42.24 1.81
C VAL A 55 3.10 40.90 1.82
N ASP A 56 3.65 39.92 2.54
CA ASP A 56 3.16 38.54 2.71
C ASP A 56 3.28 37.60 1.49
N ASP A 57 4.06 37.95 0.45
CA ASP A 57 4.39 37.02 -0.63
C ASP A 57 5.75 36.35 -0.37
N TYR A 58 5.75 35.01 -0.34
CA TYR A 58 6.94 34.20 -0.04
C TYR A 58 7.24 33.26 -1.20
N THR A 59 8.54 33.13 -1.50
CA THR A 59 9.06 32.22 -2.52
C THR A 59 9.97 31.17 -1.90
N TYR A 60 9.88 29.94 -2.43
CA TYR A 60 10.47 28.76 -1.84
C TYR A 60 11.35 28.01 -2.84
N THR A 61 12.58 27.72 -2.41
CA THR A 61 13.45 26.74 -3.07
C THR A 61 13.12 25.36 -2.53
N LEU A 62 12.80 24.42 -3.42
CA LEU A 62 12.33 23.09 -3.03
C LEU A 62 13.30 21.97 -3.47
N PHE A 63 13.49 20.98 -2.60
CA PHE A 63 14.16 19.71 -2.91
C PHE A 63 13.13 18.59 -3.05
N SER A 64 13.02 18.00 -4.24
CA SER A 64 12.14 16.86 -4.48
C SER A 64 12.67 15.61 -3.78
N LEU A 65 11.85 14.97 -2.95
CA LEU A 65 12.22 13.72 -2.27
C LEU A 65 12.17 12.50 -3.19
N GLY A 66 11.28 12.51 -4.19
CA GLY A 66 11.14 11.41 -5.15
C GLY A 66 12.20 11.43 -6.27
N TRP A 67 12.65 12.61 -6.69
CA TRP A 67 13.71 12.76 -7.69
C TRP A 67 15.09 13.03 -7.10
N GLU A 68 15.15 13.28 -5.79
CA GLU A 68 16.37 13.58 -5.04
C GLU A 68 17.19 14.72 -5.67
N ARG A 69 16.50 15.82 -6.02
CA ARG A 69 17.13 17.01 -6.63
C ARG A 69 16.40 18.30 -6.27
N VAL A 70 17.13 19.41 -6.32
CA VAL A 70 16.55 20.76 -6.24
C VAL A 70 15.73 21.05 -7.50
N LEU A 71 14.53 21.58 -7.31
CA LEU A 71 13.67 22.02 -8.41
C LEU A 71 14.19 23.35 -8.97
N ALA A 72 14.17 23.50 -10.30
CA ALA A 72 14.80 24.63 -10.99
C ALA A 72 14.00 25.94 -10.94
N THR A 73 12.92 25.98 -10.16
CA THR A 73 11.96 27.09 -10.14
C THR A 73 11.59 27.38 -8.70
N ASP A 74 11.47 28.66 -8.36
CA ASP A 74 10.94 29.08 -7.07
C ASP A 74 9.41 28.99 -7.09
N TYR A 75 8.85 28.49 -5.99
CA TYR A 75 7.41 28.31 -5.83
C TYR A 75 6.84 29.38 -4.91
N ARG A 76 5.64 29.89 -5.18
CA ARG A 76 4.94 30.80 -4.27
C ARG A 76 4.22 30.03 -3.17
N HIS A 77 3.99 30.67 -2.03
CA HIS A 77 3.27 30.09 -0.89
C HIS A 77 1.92 29.46 -1.28
N THR A 78 1.12 30.17 -2.08
CA THR A 78 -0.21 29.72 -2.54
C THR A 78 -0.18 28.49 -3.45
N GLN A 79 1.00 28.11 -3.92
CA GLN A 79 1.21 26.93 -4.76
C GLN A 79 1.65 25.72 -3.96
N LEU A 80 1.75 25.83 -2.63
CA LEU A 80 2.27 24.78 -1.77
C LEU A 80 1.21 24.37 -0.75
N TYR A 81 1.22 23.09 -0.43
CA TYR A 81 0.37 22.50 0.61
C TYR A 81 1.23 21.68 1.57
N PRO A 82 0.90 21.64 2.87
CA PRO A 82 1.61 20.78 3.82
C PRO A 82 1.56 19.32 3.36
N SER A 83 2.68 18.61 3.36
CA SER A 83 2.71 17.21 2.94
C SER A 83 3.77 16.40 3.67
N PRO A 84 3.48 15.18 4.14
CA PRO A 84 2.21 14.47 3.99
C PRO A 84 1.19 14.84 5.07
N ARG A 85 1.46 15.85 5.90
CA ARG A 85 0.57 16.24 7.02
C ARG A 85 -0.68 17.02 6.62
N GLY A 86 -0.79 17.45 5.36
CA GLY A 86 -2.05 18.02 4.86
C GLY A 86 -3.13 16.96 4.58
N TYR A 87 -2.80 15.67 4.68
CA TYR A 87 -3.75 14.56 4.58
C TYR A 87 -4.15 14.13 6.01
N SER A 88 -5.43 14.23 6.36
CA SER A 88 -5.87 14.16 7.76
C SER A 88 -5.62 12.80 8.43
N ASN A 89 -5.87 11.71 7.71
CA ASN A 89 -5.70 10.37 8.28
C ASN A 89 -4.22 10.01 8.38
N ILE A 90 -3.41 10.45 7.41
CA ILE A 90 -1.95 10.34 7.45
C ILE A 90 -1.39 11.19 8.60
N ASP A 91 -1.84 12.42 8.79
CA ASP A 91 -1.35 13.29 9.86
C ASP A 91 -1.63 12.68 11.23
N GLU A 92 -2.87 12.26 11.46
CA GLU A 92 -3.26 11.60 12.70
C GLU A 92 -2.56 10.24 12.85
N PHE A 93 -2.33 9.50 11.76
CA PHE A 93 -1.53 8.27 11.80
C PHE A 93 -0.10 8.59 12.21
N LEU A 94 0.57 9.54 11.56
CA LEU A 94 1.92 9.95 11.91
C LEU A 94 2.05 10.48 13.35
N GLY A 95 1.00 11.05 13.93
CA GLY A 95 1.03 11.58 15.30
C GLY A 95 2.05 12.71 15.51
N ASP A 96 2.35 13.03 16.78
CA ASP A 96 3.23 14.14 17.15
C ASP A 96 4.71 13.85 16.81
N ARG A 97 5.29 14.64 15.90
CA ARG A 97 6.75 14.73 15.61
C ARG A 97 7.40 13.50 14.96
N HIS A 98 6.91 13.12 13.78
CA HIS A 98 7.51 12.06 12.97
C HIS A 98 8.16 12.57 11.67
N VAL A 99 9.15 13.48 11.80
CA VAL A 99 9.92 14.04 10.66
C VAL A 99 10.46 12.96 9.72
N GLN A 100 10.81 11.77 10.23
CA GLN A 100 11.31 10.68 9.40
C GLN A 100 10.20 9.97 8.60
N GLY A 101 9.04 9.72 9.21
CA GLY A 101 7.88 9.13 8.53
C GLY A 101 7.35 10.06 7.43
N GLU A 102 7.35 11.35 7.72
CA GLU A 102 6.98 12.39 6.76
C GLU A 102 7.87 12.37 5.50
N ARG A 103 9.19 12.31 5.69
CA ARG A 103 10.15 12.24 4.56
C ARG A 103 10.00 10.96 3.74
N LEU A 104 9.68 9.84 4.38
CA LEU A 104 9.47 8.56 3.68
C LEU A 104 8.20 8.61 2.84
N LEU A 105 7.10 9.08 3.41
CA LEU A 105 5.85 9.31 2.69
C LEU A 105 6.02 10.36 1.59
N GLY A 106 6.86 11.37 1.77
CA GLY A 106 7.19 12.35 0.75
C GLY A 106 7.84 11.77 -0.52
N LYS A 107 8.34 10.51 -0.49
CA LYS A 107 8.83 9.80 -1.68
C LYS A 107 7.72 9.20 -2.54
N PHE A 108 6.50 9.09 -2.01
CA PHE A 108 5.34 8.64 -2.76
C PHE A 108 4.78 9.78 -3.60
N LYS A 109 4.08 9.43 -4.70
CA LYS A 109 3.39 10.45 -5.49
C LYS A 109 2.14 10.89 -4.73
N ARG A 110 1.66 12.11 -4.99
CA ARG A 110 0.40 12.64 -4.46
C ARG A 110 -0.75 11.63 -4.53
N ARG A 111 -0.98 11.02 -5.71
CA ARG A 111 -2.06 10.04 -5.89
C ARG A 111 -1.92 8.84 -4.95
N ASP A 112 -0.69 8.39 -4.72
CA ASP A 112 -0.43 7.27 -3.82
C ASP A 112 -0.73 7.70 -2.36
N LEU A 113 -0.39 8.93 -1.98
CA LEU A 113 -0.75 9.48 -0.66
C LEU A 113 -2.26 9.67 -0.48
N GLU A 114 -2.99 10.07 -1.53
CA GLU A 114 -4.47 10.16 -1.50
C GLU A 114 -5.07 8.78 -1.20
N VAL A 115 -4.58 7.73 -1.88
CA VAL A 115 -5.01 6.34 -1.64
C VAL A 115 -4.63 5.87 -0.24
N ILE A 116 -3.41 6.18 0.23
CA ILE A 116 -2.97 5.83 1.59
C ILE A 116 -3.86 6.51 2.64
N ASP A 117 -4.16 7.79 2.47
CA ASP A 117 -5.02 8.54 3.40
C ASP A 117 -6.42 7.94 3.47
N GLU A 118 -7.00 7.60 2.31
CA GLU A 118 -8.29 6.93 2.24
C GLU A 118 -8.25 5.55 2.92
N CYS A 119 -7.22 4.74 2.67
CA CYS A 119 -7.12 3.43 3.29
C CYS A 119 -6.98 3.51 4.81
N LEU A 120 -6.36 4.56 5.34
CA LEU A 120 -6.21 4.78 6.78
C LEU A 120 -7.55 5.06 7.49
N THR A 121 -8.63 5.37 6.76
CA THR A 121 -9.96 5.61 7.35
C THR A 121 -10.55 4.38 8.05
N VAL A 122 -10.16 3.17 7.63
CA VAL A 122 -10.66 1.92 8.25
C VAL A 122 -9.81 1.44 9.42
N VAL A 123 -8.71 2.14 9.73
CA VAL A 123 -7.76 1.75 10.77
C VAL A 123 -8.18 2.32 12.13
N ASP A 124 -8.29 1.47 13.15
CA ASP A 124 -8.46 1.89 14.53
C ASP A 124 -7.12 1.95 15.25
N LYS A 125 -6.72 3.17 15.57
CA LYS A 125 -5.42 3.50 16.17
C LYS A 125 -5.25 2.99 17.60
N LYS A 126 -6.33 2.57 18.27
CA LYS A 126 -6.32 2.06 19.65
C LYS A 126 -6.33 0.53 19.71
N GLU A 127 -7.09 -0.10 18.82
CA GLU A 127 -7.33 -1.54 18.86
C GLU A 127 -6.49 -2.32 17.84
N ASP A 128 -6.19 -1.72 16.69
CA ASP A 128 -5.42 -2.40 15.66
C ASP A 128 -3.94 -2.44 16.03
N ALA A 129 -3.27 -3.53 15.62
CA ALA A 129 -1.84 -3.73 15.82
C ALA A 129 -0.95 -2.87 14.88
N THR A 130 -1.39 -1.65 14.55
CA THR A 130 -0.67 -0.72 13.64
C THR A 130 0.61 -0.14 14.22
N LYS A 131 0.88 -0.40 15.51
CA LYS A 131 2.19 -0.12 16.13
C LYS A 131 3.35 -0.76 15.36
N ASP A 132 3.13 -1.96 14.80
CA ASP A 132 4.18 -2.64 14.04
C ASP A 132 4.42 -1.94 12.70
N TRP A 133 3.38 -1.43 12.05
CA TRP A 133 3.51 -0.58 10.87
C TRP A 133 4.35 0.67 11.15
N PHE A 134 4.13 1.34 12.28
CA PHE A 134 4.96 2.48 12.69
C PHE A 134 6.43 2.11 12.90
N ASN A 135 6.68 0.96 13.53
CA ASN A 135 8.05 0.48 13.73
C ASN A 135 8.72 0.17 12.39
N GLU A 136 7.99 -0.38 11.41
CA GLU A 136 8.52 -0.63 10.07
C GLU A 136 8.85 0.66 9.32
N LEU A 137 8.01 1.70 9.41
CA LEU A 137 8.31 3.01 8.84
C LEU A 137 9.62 3.59 9.41
N GLN A 138 9.93 3.36 10.69
CA GLN A 138 11.16 3.87 11.32
C GLN A 138 12.44 3.17 10.84
N LYS A 139 12.34 1.96 10.30
CA LYS A 139 13.51 1.17 9.86
C LYS A 139 14.11 1.66 8.53
N ARG A 140 13.49 2.65 7.88
CA ARG A 140 13.93 3.24 6.59
C ARG A 140 14.13 2.20 5.49
N ASN A 141 13.34 1.13 5.52
CA ASN A 141 13.37 0.07 4.53
C ASN A 141 12.17 0.23 3.60
N ILE A 142 12.42 0.64 2.35
CA ILE A 142 11.38 0.92 1.35
C ILE A 142 10.51 -0.33 1.09
N ASP A 143 11.10 -1.52 1.09
CA ASP A 143 10.36 -2.76 0.84
C ASP A 143 9.40 -3.06 2.00
N ARG A 144 9.82 -2.83 3.24
CA ARG A 144 8.95 -2.98 4.42
C ARG A 144 7.81 -1.98 4.43
N ILE A 145 8.09 -0.74 4.04
CA ILE A 145 7.08 0.31 3.92
C ILE A 145 6.05 -0.09 2.85
N ASN A 146 6.50 -0.62 1.73
CA ASN A 146 5.61 -1.11 0.67
C ASN A 146 4.77 -2.32 1.11
N SER A 147 5.32 -3.22 1.93
CA SER A 147 4.54 -4.33 2.51
C SER A 147 3.42 -3.83 3.43
N VAL A 148 3.70 -2.82 4.27
CA VAL A 148 2.67 -2.17 5.10
C VAL A 148 1.55 -1.60 4.22
N PHE A 149 1.88 -0.97 3.09
CA PHE A 149 0.86 -0.47 2.17
C PHE A 149 0.08 -1.57 1.47
N ALA A 150 0.73 -2.67 1.11
CA ALA A 150 0.04 -3.84 0.59
C ALA A 150 -1.00 -4.36 1.59
N GLU A 151 -0.63 -4.48 2.87
CA GLU A 151 -1.55 -4.92 3.93
C GLU A 151 -2.70 -3.92 4.12
N LEU A 152 -2.38 -2.63 4.20
CA LEU A 152 -3.36 -1.55 4.40
C LEU A 152 -4.41 -1.49 3.29
N VAL A 153 -4.01 -1.66 2.03
CA VAL A 153 -4.95 -1.65 0.88
C VAL A 153 -5.91 -2.82 0.97
N LEU A 154 -5.43 -4.02 1.29
CA LEU A 154 -6.31 -5.17 1.43
C LEU A 154 -7.24 -5.04 2.64
N LEU A 155 -6.73 -4.50 3.75
CA LEU A 155 -7.55 -4.18 4.92
C LEU A 155 -8.69 -3.22 4.56
N TYR A 156 -8.40 -2.16 3.80
CA TYR A 156 -9.39 -1.18 3.35
C TYR A 156 -10.54 -1.86 2.61
N HIS A 157 -10.23 -2.65 1.59
CA HIS A 157 -11.25 -3.36 0.81
C HIS A 157 -12.06 -4.34 1.65
N LEU A 158 -11.40 -5.13 2.51
CA LEU A 158 -12.09 -6.07 3.38
C LEU A 158 -13.02 -5.36 4.38
N ARG A 159 -12.57 -4.28 5.03
CA ARG A 159 -13.38 -3.57 6.03
C ARG A 159 -14.48 -2.73 5.42
N THR A 160 -14.30 -2.24 4.20
CA THR A 160 -15.33 -1.51 3.46
C THR A 160 -16.52 -2.43 3.17
N VAL A 161 -16.27 -3.65 2.71
CA VAL A 161 -17.31 -4.63 2.34
C VAL A 161 -17.89 -5.35 3.57
N TYR A 162 -17.02 -5.82 4.48
CA TYR A 162 -17.43 -6.74 5.55
C TYR A 162 -17.62 -6.08 6.90
N GLY A 163 -17.26 -4.82 7.05
CA GLY A 163 -17.25 -4.15 8.34
C GLY A 163 -16.03 -4.53 9.18
N ARG A 164 -15.67 -3.63 10.08
CA ARG A 164 -14.48 -3.75 10.92
C ARG A 164 -14.55 -4.91 11.90
N GLU A 165 -15.74 -5.19 12.43
CA GLU A 165 -15.99 -6.24 13.42
C GLU A 165 -15.71 -7.65 12.89
N ARG A 166 -15.69 -7.81 11.56
CA ARG A 166 -15.42 -9.08 10.87
C ARG A 166 -13.95 -9.22 10.43
N VAL A 167 -13.17 -8.14 10.48
CA VAL A 167 -11.81 -8.12 9.92
C VAL A 167 -10.80 -7.68 10.98
N SER A 168 -9.94 -8.62 11.40
CA SER A 168 -8.88 -8.39 12.38
C SER A 168 -7.49 -8.44 11.76
N LEU A 169 -6.58 -7.63 12.29
CA LEU A 169 -5.15 -7.64 11.93
C LEU A 169 -4.33 -8.57 12.84
N ASN A 170 -3.18 -9.04 12.35
CA ASN A 170 -2.19 -9.84 13.08
C ASN A 170 -2.83 -11.02 13.86
N ALA A 171 -3.73 -11.73 13.18
CA ALA A 171 -4.45 -12.85 13.77
C ALA A 171 -3.51 -14.03 14.00
N ARG A 172 -3.54 -14.64 15.19
CA ARG A 172 -2.61 -15.71 15.56
C ARG A 172 -3.18 -17.11 15.36
N VAL A 173 -2.39 -17.96 14.71
CA VAL A 173 -2.61 -19.40 14.57
C VAL A 173 -1.36 -20.15 15.02
N GLY A 174 -1.43 -20.78 16.20
CA GLY A 174 -0.25 -21.35 16.84
C GLY A 174 0.80 -20.28 17.19
N GLU A 175 2.01 -20.45 16.65
CA GLU A 175 3.13 -19.50 16.79
C GLU A 175 3.24 -18.52 15.61
N LYS A 176 2.36 -18.63 14.61
CA LYS A 176 2.32 -17.73 13.46
C LYS A 176 1.26 -16.66 13.64
N ASP A 177 1.53 -15.51 13.07
CA ASP A 177 0.57 -14.47 12.75
C ASP A 177 0.24 -14.50 11.27
N PHE A 178 -1.00 -14.18 10.93
CA PHE A 178 -1.43 -13.81 9.59
C PHE A 178 -1.79 -12.34 9.63
N ASP A 179 -1.40 -11.62 8.57
CA ASP A 179 -1.58 -10.17 8.51
C ASP A 179 -3.06 -9.79 8.68
N LEU A 180 -3.97 -10.57 8.10
CA LEU A 180 -5.41 -10.33 8.13
C LEU A 180 -6.21 -11.60 8.42
N ARG A 181 -7.36 -11.45 9.08
CA ARG A 181 -8.37 -12.51 9.22
C ARG A 181 -9.76 -11.93 9.01
N LEU A 182 -10.51 -12.53 8.09
CA LEU A 182 -11.91 -12.24 7.82
C LEU A 182 -12.77 -13.37 8.41
N LYS A 183 -13.68 -13.01 9.32
CA LYS A 183 -14.63 -13.94 9.91
C LYS A 183 -16.06 -13.55 9.52
N THR A 184 -16.71 -14.44 8.78
CA THR A 184 -18.13 -14.34 8.44
C THR A 184 -18.93 -15.41 9.17
N ASP A 185 -20.24 -15.46 8.94
CA ASP A 185 -21.09 -16.52 9.48
C ASP A 185 -20.79 -17.90 8.85
N GLU A 186 -20.19 -17.91 7.65
CA GLU A 186 -19.95 -19.12 6.85
C GLU A 186 -18.47 -19.51 6.77
N GLU A 187 -17.56 -18.52 6.80
CA GLU A 187 -16.14 -18.71 6.54
C GLU A 187 -15.25 -18.05 7.61
N ASP A 188 -14.12 -18.69 7.90
CA ASP A 188 -13.02 -18.17 8.71
C ASP A 188 -11.73 -18.12 7.87
N VAL A 189 -11.48 -16.97 7.26
CA VAL A 189 -10.44 -16.79 6.25
C VAL A 189 -9.23 -16.08 6.86
N TRP A 190 -8.06 -16.69 6.71
CA TRP A 190 -6.79 -16.20 7.22
C TRP A 190 -5.90 -15.84 6.05
N ILE A 191 -5.48 -14.57 5.97
CA ILE A 191 -4.81 -14.01 4.80
C ILE A 191 -3.42 -13.51 5.20
N GLU A 192 -2.40 -14.09 4.59
CA GLU A 192 -1.02 -13.61 4.70
C GLU A 192 -0.72 -12.82 3.43
N VAL A 193 -0.30 -11.57 3.60
CA VAL A 193 0.03 -10.65 2.51
C VAL A 193 1.49 -10.77 2.15
N THR A 194 1.80 -10.73 0.86
CA THR A 194 3.16 -10.61 0.38
C THR A 194 3.26 -9.64 -0.77
N LYS A 195 4.31 -8.82 -0.73
CA LYS A 195 4.77 -8.05 -1.87
C LYS A 195 6.00 -8.77 -2.44
N PRO A 196 5.93 -9.32 -3.66
CA PRO A 196 7.09 -9.95 -4.27
C PRO A 196 8.07 -8.87 -4.77
N ASP A 197 9.37 -9.05 -4.49
CA ASP A 197 10.42 -8.14 -4.97
C ASP A 197 10.62 -8.30 -6.48
N PHE A 198 10.16 -7.31 -7.27
CA PHE A 198 10.33 -7.30 -8.73
C PHE A 198 11.33 -6.24 -9.22
N ALA A 199 11.53 -5.14 -8.49
CA ALA A 199 12.34 -4.01 -8.94
C ALA A 199 13.84 -4.35 -9.12
N ASP A 200 14.39 -5.25 -8.30
CA ASP A 200 15.80 -5.69 -8.44
C ASP A 200 16.01 -6.68 -9.61
N ALA A 201 14.94 -7.28 -10.14
CA ALA A 201 14.99 -8.31 -11.17
C ALA A 201 14.93 -7.78 -12.62
N LEU A 202 14.55 -6.51 -12.82
CA LEU A 202 14.44 -5.91 -14.16
C LEU A 202 15.77 -5.37 -14.69
N SER A 203 16.86 -5.46 -13.91
CA SER A 203 18.18 -4.99 -14.32
C SER A 203 18.92 -5.95 -15.25
N ASP A 204 18.57 -7.24 -15.30
CA ASP A 204 19.20 -8.23 -16.18
C ASP A 204 18.17 -9.14 -16.87
N GLY A 205 17.79 -8.77 -18.09
CA GLY A 205 17.20 -9.69 -19.07
C GLY A 205 15.69 -9.81 -19.04
N PHE A 206 15.02 -9.03 -19.89
CA PHE A 206 13.63 -9.25 -20.28
C PHE A 206 13.52 -10.56 -21.08
N GLY A 207 13.48 -11.69 -20.36
CA GLY A 207 13.13 -13.01 -20.87
C GLY A 207 11.77 -13.42 -20.31
N TRP A 208 10.97 -14.11 -21.12
CA TRP A 208 9.62 -14.60 -20.81
C TRP A 208 9.58 -15.66 -19.69
N GLY A 209 10.05 -15.35 -18.49
CA GLY A 209 10.01 -16.22 -17.31
C GLY A 209 10.09 -15.41 -16.02
N LEU A 210 9.51 -15.94 -14.94
CA LEU A 210 9.59 -15.31 -13.61
C LEU A 210 11.06 -15.13 -13.17
N PRO A 211 11.40 -14.00 -12.55
CA PRO A 211 12.64 -13.89 -11.81
C PRO A 211 12.73 -14.97 -10.72
N LYS A 212 13.88 -15.64 -10.63
CA LYS A 212 14.15 -16.64 -9.58
C LYS A 212 13.96 -16.09 -8.16
N THR A 213 14.14 -14.78 -7.96
CA THR A 213 13.95 -14.09 -6.68
C THR A 213 12.49 -14.05 -6.23
N THR A 214 11.56 -13.80 -7.15
CA THR A 214 10.11 -13.81 -6.89
C THR A 214 9.61 -15.19 -6.48
N GLN A 215 10.09 -16.25 -7.14
CA GLN A 215 9.76 -17.64 -6.78
C GLN A 215 10.26 -17.96 -5.36
N ASN A 216 11.45 -17.50 -5.00
CA ASN A 216 12.06 -17.75 -3.69
C ASN A 216 11.35 -17.04 -2.52
N SER A 217 10.69 -15.90 -2.72
CA SER A 217 9.98 -15.20 -1.64
C SER A 217 8.64 -15.85 -1.33
N ILE A 218 7.88 -16.24 -2.36
CA ILE A 218 6.61 -16.95 -2.24
C ILE A 218 6.83 -18.34 -1.63
N ASP A 219 7.78 -19.11 -2.16
CA ASP A 219 8.10 -20.45 -1.65
C ASP A 219 8.52 -20.40 -0.18
N ARG A 220 9.34 -19.40 0.19
CA ARG A 220 9.74 -19.18 1.58
C ARG A 220 8.54 -18.86 2.48
N LYS A 221 7.58 -18.04 2.02
CA LYS A 221 6.38 -17.74 2.82
C LYS A 221 5.48 -18.96 2.97
N LEU A 222 5.22 -19.69 1.90
CA LEU A 222 4.41 -20.91 1.93
C LEU A 222 5.01 -21.93 2.93
N LYS A 223 6.31 -22.21 2.84
CA LYS A 223 6.99 -23.14 3.76
C LYS A 223 7.06 -22.63 5.19
N SER A 224 7.44 -21.37 5.40
CA SER A 224 7.70 -20.88 6.77
C SER A 224 6.45 -20.49 7.55
N LYS A 225 5.37 -20.09 6.87
CA LYS A 225 4.11 -19.69 7.51
C LYS A 225 2.99 -20.70 7.29
N PHE A 226 2.73 -21.12 6.05
CA PHE A 226 1.53 -21.92 5.74
C PHE A 226 1.66 -23.38 6.19
N GLU A 227 2.81 -24.05 6.01
CA GLU A 227 2.99 -25.43 6.47
C GLU A 227 2.69 -25.57 7.97
N GLU A 228 3.30 -24.73 8.81
CA GLU A 228 3.08 -24.78 10.26
C GLU A 228 1.67 -24.32 10.68
N ALA A 229 1.13 -23.32 9.97
CA ALA A 229 -0.22 -22.84 10.24
C ALA A 229 -1.27 -23.88 9.89
N ARG A 230 -1.08 -24.65 8.80
CA ARG A 230 -2.04 -25.65 8.35
C ARG A 230 -2.29 -26.73 9.40
N ASP A 231 -1.24 -27.18 10.08
CA ASP A 231 -1.33 -28.18 11.15
C ASP A 231 -2.03 -27.67 12.42
N ARG A 232 -2.07 -26.35 12.61
CA ARG A 232 -2.57 -25.70 13.84
C ARG A 232 -3.87 -24.92 13.65
N ALA A 233 -4.27 -24.68 12.40
CA ALA A 233 -5.47 -23.92 12.08
C ALA A 233 -6.74 -24.68 12.48
N PRO A 234 -7.84 -23.97 12.77
CA PRO A 234 -9.15 -24.60 12.87
C PRO A 234 -9.46 -25.45 11.63
N VAL A 235 -10.19 -26.56 11.81
CA VAL A 235 -10.48 -27.52 10.74
C VAL A 235 -11.15 -26.87 9.53
N ASP A 236 -11.96 -25.85 9.75
CA ASP A 236 -12.70 -25.13 8.71
C ASP A 236 -12.05 -23.78 8.31
N ALA A 237 -10.82 -23.53 8.76
CA ALA A 237 -10.11 -22.32 8.39
C ALA A 237 -9.65 -22.37 6.93
N VAL A 238 -9.83 -21.26 6.22
CA VAL A 238 -9.35 -21.10 4.85
C VAL A 238 -8.08 -20.27 4.87
N LEU A 239 -6.95 -20.87 4.48
CA LEU A 239 -5.66 -20.17 4.42
C LEU A 239 -5.45 -19.60 3.02
N VAL A 240 -5.29 -18.28 2.91
CA VAL A 240 -5.18 -17.57 1.63
C VAL A 240 -3.88 -16.79 1.58
N LEU A 241 -3.16 -16.89 0.46
CA LEU A 241 -2.03 -16.03 0.16
C LEU A 241 -2.50 -14.79 -0.62
N GLY A 242 -2.39 -13.62 0.01
CA GLY A 242 -2.65 -12.31 -0.59
C GLY A 242 -1.39 -11.76 -1.25
N ILE A 243 -1.47 -11.40 -2.52
CA ILE A 243 -0.32 -10.95 -3.31
C ILE A 243 -0.58 -9.57 -3.87
N TYR A 244 0.27 -8.64 -3.45
CA TYR A 244 0.26 -7.30 -3.99
C TYR A 244 1.10 -7.23 -5.28
N CYS A 245 0.43 -7.09 -6.43
CA CYS A 245 1.03 -7.02 -7.76
C CYS A 245 1.30 -5.56 -8.13
N GLU A 246 2.55 -5.11 -8.02
CA GLU A 246 2.92 -3.75 -8.41
C GLU A 246 2.78 -3.54 -9.93
N GLU A 247 3.21 -4.49 -10.78
CA GLU A 247 3.19 -4.32 -12.26
C GLU A 247 2.02 -5.01 -12.98
N GLN A 248 0.89 -5.16 -12.30
CA GLN A 248 -0.43 -5.57 -12.81
C GLN A 248 -0.47 -6.92 -13.56
N ILE A 249 -0.17 -6.93 -14.86
CA ILE A 249 -0.58 -8.01 -15.78
C ILE A 249 0.50 -9.08 -15.92
N ASN A 250 1.76 -8.68 -16.09
CA ASN A 250 2.84 -9.63 -16.34
C ASN A 250 3.22 -10.41 -15.08
N GLN A 251 3.12 -9.77 -13.91
CA GLN A 251 3.41 -10.41 -12.61
C GLN A 251 2.35 -11.46 -12.28
N GLY A 252 1.07 -11.10 -12.31
CA GLY A 252 -0.02 -12.04 -12.03
C GLY A 252 -0.04 -13.25 -12.96
N PHE A 253 0.23 -13.06 -14.26
CA PHE A 253 0.29 -14.15 -15.23
C PHE A 253 1.47 -15.10 -14.98
N ALA A 254 2.67 -14.54 -14.78
CA ALA A 254 3.88 -15.32 -14.58
C ALA A 254 3.80 -16.11 -13.25
N MET A 255 3.22 -15.52 -12.20
CA MET A 255 2.96 -16.18 -10.92
C MET A 255 1.92 -17.30 -11.02
N GLY A 256 0.82 -17.06 -11.76
CA GLY A 256 -0.16 -18.09 -12.06
C GLY A 256 0.45 -19.27 -12.81
N GLN A 257 1.41 -19.02 -13.71
CA GLN A 257 2.17 -20.11 -14.35
C GLN A 257 3.01 -20.90 -13.34
N TRP A 258 3.75 -20.25 -12.43
CA TRP A 258 4.55 -20.95 -11.42
C TRP A 258 3.73 -21.74 -10.41
N LEU A 259 2.58 -21.22 -9.97
CA LEU A 259 1.67 -21.97 -9.10
C LEU A 259 1.10 -23.22 -9.79
N ASN A 260 1.08 -23.23 -11.13
CA ASN A 260 0.71 -24.38 -11.94
C ASN A 260 1.91 -25.25 -12.33
N GLU A 261 3.16 -24.82 -12.07
CA GLU A 261 4.35 -25.63 -12.27
C GLU A 261 4.46 -26.63 -11.11
N GLU A 262 4.46 -27.93 -11.44
CA GLU A 262 4.32 -29.09 -10.54
C GLU A 262 5.49 -29.31 -9.54
N TYR A 263 6.09 -28.27 -8.97
CA TYR A 263 7.19 -28.41 -8.01
C TYR A 263 6.74 -28.97 -6.65
N TYR A 264 5.50 -28.68 -6.23
CA TYR A 264 4.76 -29.31 -5.12
C TYR A 264 3.28 -28.86 -5.15
N ASP A 265 2.37 -29.61 -4.52
CA ASP A 265 0.95 -29.26 -4.47
C ASP A 265 0.71 -28.15 -3.43
N VAL A 266 0.65 -26.90 -3.90
CA VAL A 266 0.35 -25.73 -3.07
C VAL A 266 -0.97 -25.88 -2.30
N GLY A 267 -1.92 -26.66 -2.84
CA GLY A 267 -3.21 -26.96 -2.23
C GLY A 267 -3.13 -27.74 -0.91
N GLU A 268 -1.99 -28.39 -0.62
CA GLU A 268 -1.80 -29.08 0.67
C GLU A 268 -1.72 -28.10 1.85
N ILE A 269 -1.24 -26.88 1.61
CA ILE A 269 -0.92 -25.90 2.66
C ILE A 269 -1.63 -24.55 2.50
N CYS A 270 -2.09 -24.22 1.29
CA CYS A 270 -2.77 -22.97 0.97
C CYS A 270 -4.06 -23.28 0.19
N ASP A 271 -5.19 -22.75 0.64
CA ASP A 271 -6.50 -23.04 0.06
C ASP A 271 -6.80 -22.16 -1.16
N GLY A 272 -6.19 -20.97 -1.23
CA GLY A 272 -6.35 -20.10 -2.38
C GLY A 272 -5.43 -18.88 -2.40
N TRP A 273 -5.56 -18.13 -3.48
CA TRP A 273 -4.70 -17.04 -3.87
C TRP A 273 -5.54 -15.80 -4.20
N LEU A 274 -5.18 -14.67 -3.60
CA LEU A 274 -5.79 -13.38 -3.85
C LEU A 274 -4.75 -12.42 -4.42
N SER A 275 -4.86 -12.06 -5.70
CA SER A 275 -4.04 -11.00 -6.31
C SER A 275 -4.74 -9.65 -6.21
N TYR A 276 -4.00 -8.60 -5.87
CA TYR A 276 -4.51 -7.23 -5.89
C TYR A 276 -3.46 -6.17 -6.21
N THR A 277 -3.87 -5.01 -6.71
CA THR A 277 -2.99 -3.87 -7.03
C THR A 277 -3.69 -2.53 -6.80
N HIS A 278 -2.96 -1.46 -6.54
CA HIS A 278 -3.50 -0.09 -6.45
C HIS A 278 -2.74 0.92 -7.33
N LEU A 279 -1.84 0.45 -8.21
CA LEU A 279 -1.11 1.38 -9.11
C LEU A 279 -2.03 2.03 -10.16
N THR A 280 -3.22 1.46 -10.38
CA THR A 280 -4.35 2.05 -11.09
C THR A 280 -5.61 1.87 -10.24
N ASP A 281 -6.79 1.88 -10.85
CA ASP A 281 -8.01 1.33 -10.25
C ASP A 281 -7.70 -0.03 -9.61
N THR A 282 -8.18 -0.25 -8.39
CA THR A 282 -7.88 -1.48 -7.67
C THR A 282 -8.46 -2.66 -8.44
N GLN A 283 -7.59 -3.59 -8.81
CA GLN A 283 -7.98 -4.86 -9.40
C GLN A 283 -7.80 -5.92 -8.34
N ILE A 284 -8.80 -6.78 -8.18
CA ILE A 284 -8.76 -7.93 -7.30
C ILE A 284 -9.08 -9.17 -8.14
N GLY A 285 -8.32 -10.24 -7.93
CA GLY A 285 -8.52 -11.52 -8.59
C GLY A 285 -8.29 -12.66 -7.62
N TYR A 286 -9.07 -13.74 -7.76
CA TYR A 286 -9.01 -14.88 -6.87
C TYR A 286 -8.94 -16.22 -7.61
N GLN A 287 -8.05 -17.09 -7.13
CA GLN A 287 -7.90 -18.46 -7.60
C GLN A 287 -7.88 -19.41 -6.40
N SER A 288 -8.70 -20.45 -6.43
CA SER A 288 -8.71 -21.53 -5.43
C SER A 288 -7.73 -22.64 -5.80
N PHE A 289 -7.12 -23.28 -4.80
CA PHE A 289 -6.40 -24.54 -4.96
C PHE A 289 -7.19 -25.72 -4.39
N THR A 290 -8.06 -25.47 -3.40
CA THR A 290 -8.86 -26.51 -2.74
C THR A 290 -10.36 -26.25 -2.88
N HIS A 291 -11.18 -27.27 -2.60
CA HIS A 291 -12.63 -27.10 -2.50
C HIS A 291 -13.01 -26.12 -1.38
N THR A 292 -12.24 -26.10 -0.28
CA THR A 292 -12.45 -25.14 0.81
C THR A 292 -12.17 -23.71 0.31
N GLY A 293 -11.09 -23.50 -0.45
CA GLY A 293 -10.79 -22.20 -1.05
C GLY A 293 -11.86 -21.69 -2.00
N GLU A 294 -12.47 -22.55 -2.81
CA GLU A 294 -13.52 -22.14 -3.75
C GLU A 294 -14.73 -21.48 -3.05
N ARG A 295 -14.99 -21.81 -1.78
CA ARG A 295 -16.04 -21.16 -0.97
C ARG A 295 -15.79 -19.66 -0.79
N CYS A 296 -14.52 -19.25 -0.75
CA CYS A 296 -14.14 -17.85 -0.60
C CYS A 296 -14.23 -17.02 -1.89
N ARG A 297 -14.45 -17.64 -3.06
CA ARG A 297 -14.55 -16.90 -4.32
C ARG A 297 -15.61 -15.81 -4.25
N ALA A 298 -16.80 -16.16 -3.77
CA ALA A 298 -17.89 -15.22 -3.61
C ALA A 298 -17.60 -14.10 -2.59
N LEU A 299 -16.67 -14.31 -1.65
CA LEU A 299 -16.25 -13.26 -0.72
C LEU A 299 -15.37 -12.23 -1.44
N PHE A 300 -14.38 -12.69 -2.20
CA PHE A 300 -13.47 -11.77 -2.88
C PHE A 300 -14.10 -11.11 -4.11
N ASP A 301 -15.04 -11.77 -4.77
CA ASP A 301 -15.81 -11.18 -5.87
C ASP A 301 -16.63 -9.96 -5.40
N ARG A 302 -17.17 -9.97 -4.18
CA ARG A 302 -17.89 -8.80 -3.62
C ARG A 302 -17.00 -7.57 -3.47
N MET A 303 -15.71 -7.76 -3.21
CA MET A 303 -14.74 -6.66 -3.17
C MET A 303 -14.46 -6.05 -4.55
N VAL A 304 -14.92 -6.69 -5.63
CA VAL A 304 -14.88 -6.14 -7.00
C VAL A 304 -16.20 -5.45 -7.37
N GLU A 305 -17.29 -5.75 -6.66
CA GLU A 305 -18.63 -5.25 -6.96
C GLU A 305 -18.99 -3.95 -6.22
N GLU A 306 -18.38 -3.70 -5.05
CA GLU A 306 -18.57 -2.52 -4.18
C GLU A 306 -17.39 -1.54 -4.26
#